data_AF-A0A7L2ZB25-F1
#
_entry.id   AF-A0A7L2ZB25-F1
#
_cell.length_a   1.000
_cell.length_b   1.000
_cell.length_c   1.000
_cell.angle_alpha   90.00
_cell.angle_beta   90.00
_cell.angle_gamma   90.00
#
_symmetry.space_group_name_H-M   'P 1'
#
loop_
_entity.id
_entity.type
_entity.pdbx_description
1 polymer ?
#
loop_
_entity_poly.entity_id
_entity_poly.type
_entity_poly.pdbx_seq_one_letter_code
_entity_poly.pdbx_strand_id
1 'polypeptide(L)' 'RAVIEESLRLLRHAAGNFYINDKSTGAVVAQQPFGGSRISGTNDKPGGPHYLLRWTSPQAIKETHVPLGDWRYAYMQ' A
#
# COMPACT_ATOMS: atom_id res chain seq x y z
N ARG A 1 18.11 0.00 24.09
CA ARG A 1 17.11 0.18 23.02
C ARG A 1 15.80 0.83 23.47
N ALA A 2 15.52 0.90 24.78
CA ALA A 2 14.30 1.51 25.32
C ALA A 2 13.90 2.86 24.69
N VAL A 3 14.84 3.80 24.52
CA VAL A 3 14.57 5.11 23.89
C VAL A 3 14.10 4.99 22.43
N ILE A 4 14.68 4.07 21.66
CA ILE A 4 14.27 3.82 20.27
C ILE A 4 12.86 3.25 20.24
N GLU A 5 12.55 2.28 21.10
CA GLU A 5 11.23 1.64 21.17
C GLU A 5 10.15 2.63 21.62
N GLU A 6 10.44 3.46 22.62
CA GLU A 6 9.56 4.52 23.07
C GLU A 6 9.32 5.55 21.96
N SER A 7 10.37 5.98 21.26
CA SER A 7 10.27 6.92 20.15
C SER A 7 9.44 6.36 18.99
N LEU A 8 9.67 5.09 18.61
CA LEU A 8 8.89 4.42 17.57
C LEU A 8 7.41 4.32 17.92
N ARG A 9 7.07 4.16 19.20
CA ARG A 9 5.68 4.15 19.68
C ARG A 9 5.06 5.54 19.65
N LEU A 10 5.74 6.54 20.23
CA LEU A 10 5.22 7.91 20.36
C LEU A 10 5.13 8.64 19.02
N LEU A 11 6.09 8.41 18.12
CA LEU A 11 6.24 9.15 16.86
C LEU A 11 5.71 8.41 15.63
N ARG A 12 5.11 7.22 15.79
CA ARG A 12 4.61 6.35 14.71
C ARG A 12 3.81 7.10 13.62
N HIS A 13 2.98 8.04 14.03
CA HIS A 13 2.12 8.79 13.11
C HIS A 13 2.59 10.23 12.86
N ALA A 14 3.71 10.64 13.45
CA ALA A 14 4.28 11.98 13.29
C ALA A 14 5.10 12.11 12.00
N ALA A 15 5.73 11.03 11.55
CA ALA A 15 6.52 10.98 10.33
C ALA A 15 6.17 9.75 9.49
N GLY A 16 6.00 9.92 8.17
CA GLY A 16 5.75 8.79 7.28
C GLY A 16 7.03 8.05 6.83
N ASN A 17 8.20 8.70 6.97
CA ASN A 17 9.52 8.10 6.84
C ASN A 17 10.30 8.39 8.13
N PHE A 18 10.70 7.34 8.84
CA PHE A 18 11.36 7.43 10.14
C PHE A 18 12.77 6.85 10.05
N TYR A 19 13.76 7.56 10.57
CA TYR A 19 15.18 7.24 10.45
C TYR A 19 15.79 7.12 11.85
N ILE A 20 16.62 6.10 12.07
CA ILE A 20 17.32 5.87 13.35
C ILE A 20 18.81 5.99 13.07
N ASN A 21 19.49 6.90 13.79
CA ASN A 21 20.92 7.18 13.64
C ASN A 21 21.33 7.60 12.21
N ASP A 22 20.41 8.19 11.46
CA ASP A 22 20.65 8.75 10.13
C ASP A 22 19.85 10.04 9.96
N LYS A 23 20.29 10.90 9.04
CA LYS A 23 19.60 12.15 8.70
C LYS A 23 18.23 11.86 8.07
N SER A 24 17.28 12.78 8.24
CA SER A 24 15.88 12.61 7.77
C SER A 24 15.68 12.79 6.25
N THR A 25 16.75 12.78 5.46
CA THR A 25 16.73 13.12 4.03
C THR A 25 17.43 12.06 3.18
N GLY A 26 17.15 12.04 1.87
CA GLY A 26 17.84 11.16 0.92
C GLY A 26 17.20 9.77 0.81
N ALA A 27 15.87 9.71 0.74
CA ALA A 27 15.18 8.47 0.40
C ALA A 27 15.60 7.97 -0.98
N VAL A 28 15.94 6.69 -1.08
CA VAL A 28 16.34 6.03 -2.33
C VAL A 28 15.15 5.25 -2.89
N VAL A 29 14.95 5.36 -4.22
CA VAL A 29 13.90 4.64 -4.95
C VAL A 29 13.97 3.14 -4.64
N ALA A 30 12.81 2.51 -4.44
CA ALA A 30 12.66 1.10 -4.07
C ALA A 30 13.27 0.64 -2.74
N GLN A 31 13.91 1.52 -1.96
CA GLN A 31 14.42 1.19 -0.62
C GLN A 31 13.60 1.84 0.50
N GLN A 32 13.34 3.15 0.42
CA GLN A 32 12.51 3.88 1.38
C GLN A 32 11.41 4.65 0.65
N PRO A 33 10.32 3.99 0.20
CA PRO A 33 9.19 4.69 -0.41
C PRO A 33 8.78 5.92 0.42
N PHE A 34 8.72 7.07 -0.24
CA PHE A 34 8.71 8.36 0.45
C PHE A 34 7.30 8.92 0.55
N GLY A 35 6.94 9.48 1.69
CA GLY A 35 5.66 10.17 1.87
C GLY A 35 5.21 10.19 3.32
N GLY A 36 4.27 11.07 3.63
CA GLY A 36 3.63 11.19 4.94
C GLY A 36 2.18 11.64 4.82
N SER A 37 1.41 11.41 5.88
CA SER A 37 -0.01 11.80 5.98
C SER A 37 -0.16 13.16 6.68
N ARG A 38 -1.34 13.41 7.29
CA ARG A 38 -1.71 14.69 7.91
C ARG A 38 -1.69 15.81 6.86
N ILE A 39 -1.23 16.99 7.23
CA ILE A 39 -1.06 18.12 6.30
C ILE A 39 0.04 17.92 5.26
N SER A 40 0.80 16.82 5.32
CA SER A 40 1.86 16.49 4.35
C SER A 40 1.33 15.89 3.04
N GLY A 41 0.05 15.46 3.00
CA GLY A 41 -0.60 14.92 1.80
C GLY A 41 -1.21 13.52 1.99
N THR A 42 -1.45 12.83 0.86
CA THR A 42 -2.20 11.57 0.75
C THR A 42 -1.39 10.31 1.06
N ASN A 43 -0.06 10.41 1.13
CA ASN A 43 0.85 9.30 1.45
C ASN A 43 0.76 8.10 0.48
N ASP A 44 0.64 8.34 -0.82
CA ASP A 44 0.61 7.27 -1.84
C ASP A 44 1.97 6.57 -2.07
N LYS A 45 3.01 6.99 -1.33
CA LYS A 45 4.36 6.39 -1.31
C LYS A 45 5.05 6.27 -2.69
N PRO A 46 5.27 7.39 -3.41
CA PRO A 46 6.13 7.40 -4.60
C PRO A 46 7.51 6.77 -4.33
N GLY A 47 8.03 6.08 -5.35
CA GLY A 47 9.25 5.27 -5.25
C GLY A 47 9.03 3.86 -4.69
N GLY A 48 7.82 3.53 -4.21
CA GLY A 48 7.40 2.16 -3.86
C GLY A 48 6.54 1.50 -4.93
N PRO A 49 6.28 0.19 -4.81
CA PRO A 49 5.59 -0.60 -5.84
C PRO A 49 4.11 -0.22 -6.01
N HIS A 50 3.48 0.36 -4.98
CA HIS A 50 2.04 0.65 -4.99
C HIS A 50 1.68 2.01 -5.61
N TYR A 51 2.66 2.91 -5.81
CA TYR A 51 2.36 4.28 -6.27
C TYR A 51 1.66 4.30 -7.63
N LEU A 52 2.03 3.37 -8.52
CA LEU A 52 1.43 3.27 -9.86
C LEU A 52 -0.05 2.89 -9.82
N LEU A 53 -0.53 2.25 -8.73
CA LEU A 53 -1.94 1.89 -8.58
C LEU A 53 -2.87 3.11 -8.50
N ARG A 54 -2.34 4.29 -8.19
CA ARG A 54 -3.13 5.54 -8.19
C ARG A 54 -3.48 6.04 -9.59
N TRP A 55 -2.75 5.58 -10.60
CA TRP A 55 -2.83 6.08 -11.98
C TRP A 55 -3.44 5.05 -12.95
N THR A 56 -3.99 3.96 -12.42
CA THR A 56 -4.66 2.93 -13.21
C THR A 56 -6.09 2.70 -12.72
N SER A 57 -6.97 2.33 -13.65
CA SER A 57 -8.31 1.81 -13.37
C SER A 57 -8.38 0.40 -13.97
N PRO A 58 -8.11 -0.65 -13.17
CA PRO A 58 -7.95 -2.00 -13.70
C PRO A 58 -9.29 -2.59 -14.16
N GLN A 59 -9.26 -3.37 -15.24
CA GLN A 59 -10.37 -4.19 -15.73
C GLN A 59 -9.99 -5.67 -15.64
N ALA A 60 -10.84 -6.49 -15.02
CA ALA A 60 -10.70 -7.94 -15.04
C ALA A 60 -11.63 -8.53 -16.11
N ILE A 61 -11.10 -9.44 -16.94
CA ILE A 61 -11.84 -10.11 -18.01
C ILE A 61 -11.83 -11.61 -17.70
N LYS A 62 -13.01 -12.22 -17.73
CA LYS A 62 -13.20 -13.67 -17.61
C LYS A 62 -13.79 -14.20 -18.90
N GLU A 63 -13.17 -15.24 -19.45
CA GLU A 63 -13.71 -16.00 -20.57
C GLU A 63 -14.04 -17.42 -20.10
N THR A 64 -15.25 -17.89 -20.41
CA THR A 64 -15.68 -19.26 -20.15
C THR A 64 -15.75 -19.99 -21.49
N HIS A 65 -15.03 -21.09 -21.65
CA HIS A 65 -14.91 -21.81 -22.93
C HIS A 65 -15.90 -22.97 -23.09
N VAL A 66 -16.87 -23.10 -22.17
CA VAL A 66 -17.94 -24.11 -22.22
C VAL A 66 -19.31 -23.42 -22.09
N PRO A 67 -20.37 -23.94 -22.72
CA PRO A 67 -21.72 -23.41 -22.51
C PRO A 67 -22.10 -23.40 -21.03
N LEU A 68 -22.83 -22.36 -20.59
CA LEU A 68 -23.44 -22.35 -19.27
C LEU A 68 -24.49 -23.47 -19.19
N GLY A 69 -24.57 -24.14 -18.04
CA GLY A 69 -25.58 -25.17 -17.78
C GLY A 69 -26.96 -24.61 -17.49
N ASP A 70 -27.87 -25.44 -16.97
CA ASP A 70 -29.16 -24.99 -16.46
C ASP A 70 -28.97 -23.89 -15.39
N TRP A 71 -29.90 -22.94 -15.34
CA TRP A 71 -29.87 -21.85 -14.38
C TRP A 71 -30.18 -22.33 -12.95
N ARG A 72 -30.82 -23.49 -12.82
CA ARG A 72 -31.11 -24.12 -11.53
C ARG A 72 -29.87 -24.78 -10.95
N TYR A 73 -29.71 -24.65 -9.64
CA TYR A 73 -28.71 -25.38 -8.88
C TYR A 73 -29.27 -26.73 -8.42
N ALA A 74 -28.39 -27.71 -8.18
CA ALA A 74 -28.77 -29.08 -7.82
C ALA A 74 -29.65 -29.19 -6.56
N TYR A 75 -29.54 -28.24 -5.62
CA TYR A 75 -30.34 -28.24 -4.38
C TYR A 75 -31.79 -27.78 -4.55
N MET A 76 -32.16 -27.27 -5.73
CA MET A 76 -33.52 -26.79 -6.04
C MET A 76 -34.44 -27.89 -6.59
N GLN A 77 -33.98 -29.14 -6.61
CA GLN A 77 -34.72 -30.31 -7.07
C GLN A 77 -35.45 -31.00 -5.91
#